data_AF-A0A022Q8U9-F1
#
_entry.id   AF-A0A022Q8U9-F1
#
_cell.length_a   1.000
_cell.length_b   1.000
_cell.length_c   1.000
_cell.angle_alpha   90.00
_cell.angle_beta   90.00
_cell.angle_gamma   90.00
#
_symmetry.space_group_name_H-M   'P 1'
#
loop_
_entity.id
_entity.type
_entity.pdbx_description
1 polymer ?
#
loop_
_entity_poly.entity_id
_entity_poly.type
_entity_poly.pdbx_seq_one_letter_code
_entity_poly.pdbx_strand_id
1 'polypeptide(L)'
;YINPIVQNSQHPLKGDFLYAIERVLKLSVPNLYVWLCMFYCFFHLWLNILAELLCFGDREFYKDWWNARTVEEYWRMWNMPVHKWMVRHIYFPCLRNGISKVFLSC
;
A
#
# COMPACT_ATOMS: atom_id res chain seq x y z
N TYR A 1 -12.42 -4.39 26.63
CA TYR A 1 -13.12 -5.36 25.76
C TYR A 1 -12.19 -6.19 24.85
N ILE A 2 -10.90 -5.86 24.71
CA ILE A 2 -9.92 -6.60 23.87
C ILE A 2 -9.21 -7.73 24.63
N ASN A 3 -9.15 -7.65 25.96
CA ASN A 3 -8.35 -8.54 26.80
C ASN A 3 -8.73 -10.05 26.76
N PRO A 4 -10.00 -10.47 26.70
CA PRO A 4 -10.32 -11.90 26.72
C PRO A 4 -10.07 -12.59 25.37
N ILE A 5 -9.94 -11.85 24.27
CA ILE A 5 -9.70 -12.41 22.93
C ILE A 5 -8.22 -12.77 22.74
N VAL A 6 -7.31 -12.02 23.39
CA VAL A 6 -5.85 -12.23 23.35
C VAL A 6 -5.40 -13.43 24.19
N GLN A 7 -6.06 -13.69 25.33
CA GLN A 7 -5.72 -14.87 26.14
C GLN A 7 -6.23 -16.19 25.54
N ASN A 8 -7.33 -16.14 24.77
CA ASN A 8 -7.88 -17.33 24.12
C ASN A 8 -7.17 -17.69 22.80
N SER A 9 -6.30 -16.81 22.28
CA SER A 9 -5.55 -17.03 21.04
C SER A 9 -4.17 -17.68 21.24
N GLN A 10 -3.78 -18.06 22.46
CA GLN A 10 -2.53 -18.82 22.66
C GLN A 10 -2.66 -20.31 22.31
N HIS A 11 -3.87 -20.81 22.01
CA HIS A 11 -4.14 -22.23 21.73
C HIS A 11 -4.63 -22.63 20.30
N PRO A 12 -4.58 -21.81 19.22
CA PRO A 12 -5.04 -22.24 17.89
C PRO A 12 -3.93 -22.70 16.95
N LEU A 13 -2.64 -22.60 17.29
CA LEU A 13 -1.54 -23.11 16.43
C LEU A 13 -1.41 -24.65 16.44
N LYS A 14 -2.38 -25.37 17.03
CA LYS A 14 -2.46 -26.83 17.08
C LYS A 14 -3.71 -27.42 16.42
N GLY A 15 -4.59 -26.61 15.82
CA GLY A 15 -5.86 -27.07 15.22
C GLY A 15 -5.86 -26.93 13.70
N ASP A 16 -6.41 -27.92 13.01
CA ASP A 16 -6.47 -28.13 11.55
C ASP A 16 -6.37 -26.89 10.67
N PHE A 17 -5.57 -26.98 9.60
CA PHE A 17 -5.40 -25.95 8.56
C PHE A 17 -6.72 -25.32 8.09
N LEU A 18 -7.81 -26.11 8.04
CA LEU A 18 -9.14 -25.65 7.68
C LEU A 18 -9.69 -24.58 8.64
N TYR A 19 -9.47 -24.73 9.94
CA TYR A 19 -9.94 -23.79 10.96
C TYR A 19 -9.15 -22.48 10.91
N ALA A 20 -7.85 -22.55 10.60
CA ALA A 20 -7.03 -21.38 10.38
C ALA A 20 -7.50 -20.60 9.14
N ILE A 21 -7.77 -21.29 8.03
CA ILE A 21 -8.29 -20.68 6.79
C ILE A 21 -9.65 -20.00 7.03
N GLU A 22 -10.59 -20.66 7.72
CA GLU A 22 -11.90 -20.07 8.04
C GLU A 22 -11.76 -18.77 8.87
N ARG A 23 -10.85 -18.76 9.85
CA ARG A 23 -10.57 -17.58 10.67
C ARG A 23 -9.91 -16.47 9.86
N VAL A 24 -8.98 -16.79 8.97
CA VAL A 24 -8.35 -15.82 8.06
C VAL A 24 -9.37 -15.22 7.11
N LEU A 25 -10.29 -16.01 6.52
CA LEU A 25 -11.34 -15.48 5.65
C LEU A 25 -12.33 -14.56 6.39
N LYS A 26 -12.69 -14.87 7.63
CA LYS A 26 -13.57 -14.00 8.43
C LYS A 26 -12.90 -12.67 8.78
N LEU A 27 -11.58 -12.68 8.96
CA LEU A 27 -10.78 -11.49 9.29
C LEU A 27 -10.30 -10.72 8.06
N SER A 28 -10.28 -11.33 6.87
CA SER A 28 -9.76 -10.70 5.65
C SER A 28 -10.63 -9.52 5.22
N VAL A 29 -11.95 -9.65 5.29
CA VAL A 29 -12.90 -8.59 4.93
C VAL A 29 -12.70 -7.33 5.79
N PRO A 30 -12.81 -7.38 7.13
CA PRO A 30 -12.58 -6.19 7.95
C PRO A 30 -11.15 -5.65 7.83
N ASN A 31 -10.15 -6.52 7.63
CA ASN A 31 -8.77 -6.10 7.40
C ASN A 31 -8.62 -5.29 6.09
N LEU A 32 -9.22 -5.76 5.00
CA LEU A 32 -9.24 -5.03 3.72
C LEU A 32 -9.95 -3.68 3.86
N TYR A 33 -11.08 -3.62 4.56
CA TYR A 33 -11.78 -2.35 4.81
C TYR A 33 -10.92 -1.38 5.61
N VAL A 34 -10.33 -1.82 6.72
CA VAL A 34 -9.46 -0.97 7.55
C VAL A 34 -8.25 -0.48 6.75
N TRP A 35 -7.69 -1.34 5.90
CA TRP A 35 -6.57 -0.98 5.03
C TRP A 35 -6.96 0.07 3.98
N LEU A 36 -8.12 -0.09 3.32
CA LEU A 36 -8.66 0.90 2.38
C LEU A 36 -9.01 2.22 3.08
N CYS A 37 -9.57 2.18 4.28
CA CYS A 37 -9.85 3.38 5.08
C CYS A 37 -8.56 4.10 5.49
N MET A 38 -7.54 3.37 5.94
CA MET A 38 -6.23 3.96 6.22
C MET A 38 -5.61 4.60 4.98
N PHE A 39 -5.72 3.95 3.82
CA PHE A 39 -5.28 4.54 2.56
C PHE A 39 -6.00 5.86 2.27
N TYR A 40 -7.32 5.89 2.36
CA TYR A 40 -8.08 7.11 2.12
C TYR A 40 -7.71 8.22 3.12
N CYS A 41 -7.61 7.92 4.41
CA CYS A 41 -7.21 8.90 5.42
C CYS A 41 -5.79 9.44 5.19
N PHE A 42 -4.85 8.59 4.78
CA PHE A 42 -3.47 9.04 4.54
C PHE A 42 -3.32 9.76 3.20
N PHE A 43 -3.71 9.13 2.10
CA PHE A 43 -3.49 9.68 0.76
C PHE A 43 -4.45 10.80 0.41
N HIS A 44 -5.69 10.74 0.89
CA HIS A 44 -6.68 11.73 0.54
C HIS A 44 -6.77 12.85 1.57
N LEU A 45 -6.75 12.56 2.87
CA LEU A 45 -6.87 13.62 3.89
C LEU A 45 -5.50 14.20 4.24
N TRP A 46 -4.55 13.37 4.67
CA TRP A 46 -3.25 13.85 5.14
C TRP A 46 -2.43 14.54 4.04
N LEU A 47 -2.35 13.98 2.83
CA LEU A 47 -1.61 14.61 1.74
C LEU A 47 -2.27 15.89 1.22
N ASN A 48 -3.61 15.99 1.19
CA ASN A 48 -4.27 17.25 0.82
C ASN A 48 -4.01 18.35 1.85
N ILE A 49 -4.06 18.02 3.15
CA ILE A 49 -3.71 18.98 4.22
C ILE A 49 -2.25 19.43 4.07
N LEU A 50 -1.34 18.49 3.85
CA LEU A 50 0.08 18.80 3.65
C LEU A 50 0.33 19.63 2.38
N ALA A 51 -0.40 19.35 1.29
CA ALA A 51 -0.34 20.13 0.06
C ALA A 51 -0.82 21.57 0.28
N GLU A 52 -1.90 21.76 1.04
CA GLU A 52 -2.43 23.08 1.36
C GLU A 52 -1.46 23.87 2.26
N LEU A 53 -0.88 23.21 3.27
CA LEU A 53 0.15 23.80 4.13
C LEU A 53 1.42 24.21 3.36
N LEU A 54 1.81 23.43 2.35
CA LEU A 54 2.98 23.71 1.50
C LEU A 54 2.65 24.61 0.30
N CYS A 55 1.39 25.07 0.15
CA CYS A 55 0.86 25.74 -1.04
C CYS A 55 1.23 25.01 -2.35
N PHE A 56 1.28 23.67 -2.30
CA PHE A 56 1.64 22.82 -3.42
C PHE A 56 0.40 22.62 -4.30
N GLY A 57 0.43 23.18 -5.51
CA GLY A 57 -0.72 23.16 -6.44
C GLY A 57 -0.98 21.81 -7.11
N ASP A 58 -0.04 20.87 -7.03
CA ASP A 58 -0.12 19.58 -7.74
C ASP A 58 -0.77 18.52 -6.83
N ARG A 59 -2.11 18.42 -6.90
CA ARG A 59 -2.95 17.58 -6.03
C ARG A 59 -3.20 16.16 -6.57
N GLU A 60 -2.47 15.75 -7.61
CA GLU A 60 -2.56 14.39 -8.17
C GLU A 60 -1.71 13.40 -7.35
N PHE A 61 -2.24 12.91 -6.22
CA PHE A 61 -1.55 11.96 -5.34
C PHE A 61 -1.78 10.48 -5.69
N TYR A 62 -2.93 10.14 -6.28
CA TYR A 62 -3.27 8.78 -6.70
C TYR A 62 -4.08 8.80 -8.01
N LYS A 63 -4.06 7.71 -8.78
CA LYS A 63 -4.87 7.49 -10.01
C LYS A 63 -5.83 6.31 -9.81
N ASP A 64 -6.52 5.89 -10.86
CA ASP A 64 -7.44 4.73 -10.89
C ASP A 64 -6.72 3.38 -10.67
N TRP A 65 -6.08 3.21 -9.51
CA TRP A 65 -5.30 2.02 -9.15
C TRP A 65 -6.15 0.76 -9.07
N TRP A 66 -7.45 0.90 -8.83
CA TRP A 66 -8.41 -0.21 -8.78
C TRP A 66 -8.67 -0.84 -10.16
N ASN A 67 -8.33 -0.15 -11.26
CA ASN A 67 -8.47 -0.66 -12.62
C ASN A 67 -7.12 -1.10 -13.22
N ALA A 68 -6.07 -1.19 -12.40
CA ALA A 68 -4.77 -1.65 -12.83
C ALA A 68 -4.84 -3.12 -13.28
N ARG A 69 -4.29 -3.41 -14.47
CA ARG A 69 -4.27 -4.78 -15.03
C ARG A 69 -3.11 -5.61 -14.51
N THR A 70 -2.09 -4.95 -13.98
CA THR A 70 -0.87 -5.57 -13.46
C THR A 70 -0.56 -5.05 -12.06
N VAL A 71 0.15 -5.87 -11.27
CA VAL A 71 0.57 -5.50 -9.90
C VAL A 71 1.53 -4.32 -9.91
N GLU A 72 2.38 -4.22 -10.93
CA GLU A 72 3.30 -3.08 -11.11
C GLU A 72 2.53 -1.77 -11.33
N GLU A 73 1.53 -1.79 -12.23
CA GLU A 73 0.65 -0.63 -12.46
C GLU A 73 -0.14 -0.26 -11.21
N TYR A 74 -0.60 -1.25 -10.44
CA TYR A 74 -1.30 -1.04 -9.18
C TYR A 74 -0.43 -0.21 -8.23
N TRP A 75 0.82 -0.62 -7.96
CA TRP A 75 1.72 0.10 -7.05
C TRP A 75 2.06 1.50 -7.55
N ARG A 76 2.25 1.67 -8.87
CA ARG A 76 2.54 2.96 -9.49
C ARG A 76 1.38 3.95 -9.36
N MET A 77 0.15 3.48 -9.60
CA MET A 77 -1.05 4.31 -9.56
C MET A 77 -1.51 4.58 -8.12
N TRP A 78 -1.24 3.65 -7.21
CA TRP A 78 -1.54 3.74 -5.78
C TRP A 78 -0.70 4.83 -5.09
N ASN A 79 0.61 4.87 -5.31
CA ASN A 79 1.55 5.79 -4.64
C ASN A 79 2.37 6.62 -5.63
N MET A 80 1.74 7.53 -6.36
CA MET A 80 2.46 8.36 -7.35
C MET A 80 3.64 9.17 -6.76
N PRO A 81 3.57 9.77 -5.56
CA PRO A 81 4.70 10.51 -5.01
C PRO A 81 5.94 9.63 -4.77
N VAL A 82 5.73 8.42 -4.24
CA VAL A 82 6.81 7.45 -4.00
C VAL A 82 7.37 6.97 -5.33
N HIS A 83 6.51 6.68 -6.31
CA HIS A 83 6.96 6.28 -7.64
C HIS A 83 7.79 7.39 -8.30
N LYS A 84 7.30 8.64 -8.30
CA LYS A 84 8.04 9.81 -8.81
C LYS A 84 9.36 9.99 -8.06
N TRP A 85 9.38 9.77 -6.75
CA TRP A 85 10.60 9.84 -5.93
C TRP A 85 11.61 8.75 -6.31
N MET A 86 11.17 7.50 -6.44
CA MET A 86 12.02 6.38 -6.87
C MET A 86 12.55 6.59 -8.28
N VAL A 87 11.72 7.05 -9.22
CA VAL A 87 12.18 7.38 -10.57
C VAL A 87 13.24 8.49 -10.49
N ARG A 88 12.99 9.56 -9.73
CA ARG A 88 13.93 10.68 -9.63
C ARG A 88 15.26 10.33 -8.95
N HIS A 89 15.22 9.58 -7.86
CA HIS A 89 16.37 9.35 -6.97
C HIS A 89 17.03 7.99 -7.15
N ILE A 90 16.40 7.03 -7.82
CA ILE A 90 16.96 5.71 -8.08
C ILE A 90 17.15 5.51 -9.58
N TYR A 91 16.10 5.76 -10.38
CA TYR A 91 16.16 5.49 -11.83
C TYR A 91 17.16 6.40 -12.56
N PHE A 92 17.07 7.73 -12.39
CA PHE A 92 17.99 8.66 -13.03
C PHE A 92 19.47 8.48 -12.63
N PRO A 93 19.85 8.32 -11.35
CA PRO A 93 21.25 8.10 -11.00
C PRO A 93 21.78 6.74 -11.48
N CYS A 94 20.99 5.67 -11.45
CA CYS A 94 21.39 4.38 -12.02
C CYS A 94 21.60 4.46 -13.54
N LEU A 95 20.73 5.18 -14.26
CA LEU A 95 20.89 5.40 -15.69
C LEU A 95 22.13 6.24 -16.00
N ARG A 96 22.44 7.25 -15.17
CA ARG A 96 23.61 8.12 -15.31
C ARG A 96 24.92 7.39 -15.01
N ASN A 97 24.87 6.34 -14.21
CA ASN A 97 25.99 5.42 -13.92
C ASN A 97 26.14 4.29 -14.96
N GLY A 98 25.38 4.32 -16.07
CA GLY A 98 25.56 3.41 -17.20
C GLY A 98 24.85 2.06 -17.08
N ILE A 99 23.94 1.88 -16.12
CA ILE A 99 23.14 0.65 -16.00
C ILE A 99 22.07 0.65 -17.10
N SER A 100 22.01 -0.42 -17.89
CA SER A 100 21.14 -0.54 -19.05
C SER A 100 19.65 -0.51 -18.66
N LYS A 101 18.83 0.15 -19.49
CA LYS A 101 17.37 0.36 -19.29
C LYS A 101 16.57 -0.94 -19.07
N VAL A 102 17.13 -2.09 -19.46
CA VAL A 102 16.52 -3.43 -19.34
C VAL A 102 16.37 -3.86 -17.88
N PHE A 103 17.25 -3.42 -16.97
CA PHE A 103 17.17 -3.79 -15.54
C PHE A 103 16.28 -2.84 -14.71
N LEU A 104 15.88 -1.71 -15.30
CA LEU A 104 15.18 -0.60 -14.62
C LEU A 104 13.69 -0.49 -15.01
N SER A 105 13.19 -1.46 -15.78
CA SER A 105 11.79 -1.50 -16.25
C SER A 105 10.94 -2.51 -15.47
N CYS A 106 11.26 -2.74 -14.20
CA CYS A 106 10.47 -3.53 -13.24
C CYS A 106 9.88 -2.65 -12.15
#